data_AF-A0ABD5DEV8-F1
#
_entry.id   AF-A0ABD5DEV8-F1
#
_cell.length_a   1.000
_cell.length_b   1.000
_cell.length_c   1.000
_cell.angle_alpha   90.00
_cell.angle_beta   90.00
_cell.angle_gamma   90.00
#
_symmetry.space_group_name_H-M   'P 1'
#
loop_
_entity.id
_entity.type
_entity.pdbx_description
1 polymer ?
#
loop_
_entity_poly.entity_id
_entity_poly.type
_entity_poly.pdbx_seq_one_letter_code
_entity_poly.pdbx_strand_id
1 'polypeptide(L)'
;PDAAQVKTFLLQLQDNLCQQLSAVDGAPFIEDAWQREGGGGGRSRVLREGRVFEQAGVNFSHVHGDAMPASATAHRPELAGRSFEAMG
;
A
#
# COMPACT_ATOMS: atom_id res chain seq x y z
N PRO A 1 5.01 8.23 15.98
CA PRO A 1 5.99 7.72 14.99
C PRO A 1 6.12 8.71 13.83
N ASP A 2 7.33 8.89 13.31
CA ASP A 2 7.59 9.72 12.14
C ASP A 2 7.08 9.02 10.86
N ALA A 3 6.41 9.75 9.96
CA ALA A 3 5.79 9.20 8.77
C ALA A 3 6.81 8.52 7.83
N ALA A 4 8.02 9.08 7.75
CA ALA A 4 9.10 8.48 6.96
C ALA A 4 9.56 7.12 7.53
N GLN A 5 9.59 6.99 8.86
CA GLN A 5 9.92 5.72 9.52
C GLN A 5 8.83 4.68 9.30
N VAL A 6 7.55 5.07 9.40
CA VAL A 6 6.41 4.18 9.13
C VAL A 6 6.44 3.71 7.67
N LYS A 7 6.67 4.63 6.73
CA LYS A 7 6.81 4.30 5.30
C LYS A 7 7.92 3.28 5.07
N THR A 8 9.10 3.52 5.65
CA THR A 8 10.25 2.60 5.52
C THR A 8 9.91 1.21 6.06
N PHE A 9 9.28 1.16 7.24
CA PHE A 9 8.83 -0.09 7.84
C PHE A 9 7.83 -0.84 6.96
N LEU A 10 6.78 -0.17 6.46
CA LEU A 10 5.75 -0.79 5.62
C LEU A 10 6.32 -1.30 4.29
N LEU A 11 7.26 -0.55 3.71
CA LEU A 11 7.96 -0.99 2.51
C LEU A 11 8.76 -2.28 2.80
N GLN A 12 9.55 -2.30 3.86
CA GLN A 12 10.32 -3.49 4.26
C GLN A 12 9.40 -4.68 4.60
N LEU A 13 8.24 -4.42 5.20
CA LEU A 13 7.26 -5.45 5.50
C LEU A 13 6.72 -6.10 4.22
N GLN A 14 6.34 -5.31 3.22
CA GLN A 14 5.91 -5.85 1.92
C GLN A 14 7.02 -6.67 1.26
N ASP A 15 8.27 -6.19 1.29
CA ASP A 15 9.42 -6.92 0.73
C ASP A 15 9.61 -8.27 1.43
N ASN A 16 9.54 -8.30 2.76
CA ASN A 16 9.64 -9.52 3.56
C ASN A 16 8.50 -10.51 3.25
N LEU A 17 7.25 -10.04 3.28
CA LEU A 17 6.08 -10.87 3.00
C LEU A 17 6.15 -11.49 1.60
N CYS A 18 6.48 -10.71 0.57
CA CYS A 18 6.64 -11.23 -0.79
C CYS A 18 7.76 -12.28 -0.88
N GLN A 19 8.90 -12.05 -0.21
CA GLN A 19 10.00 -13.00 -0.20
C GLN A 19 9.58 -14.33 0.46
N GLN A 20 8.96 -14.28 1.64
CA GLN A 20 8.56 -15.48 2.38
C GLN A 20 7.46 -16.25 1.65
N LEU A 21 6.44 -15.56 1.15
CA LEU A 21 5.34 -16.19 0.40
C LEU A 21 5.83 -16.80 -0.91
N SER A 22 6.72 -16.12 -1.63
CA SER A 22 7.33 -16.65 -2.85
C SER A 22 8.21 -17.87 -2.57
N ALA A 23 8.95 -17.90 -1.45
CA ALA A 23 9.76 -19.06 -1.06
C ALA A 23 8.91 -20.30 -0.73
N VAL A 24 7.73 -20.10 -0.15
CA VAL A 24 6.78 -21.20 0.13
C VAL A 24 6.11 -21.70 -1.16
N ASP A 25 5.75 -20.79 -2.07
CA ASP A 25 5.02 -21.14 -3.29
C ASP A 25 5.93 -21.67 -4.41
N GLY A 26 7.08 -21.04 -4.61
CA GLY A 26 7.97 -21.23 -5.74
C GLY A 26 7.70 -20.30 -6.94
N ALA A 27 6.57 -19.57 -6.96
CA ALA A 27 6.30 -18.53 -7.95
C ALA A 27 6.70 -17.12 -7.44
N PRO A 28 7.16 -16.21 -8.33
CA PRO A 28 7.50 -14.83 -7.96
C PRO A 28 6.27 -13.93 -7.88
N PHE A 29 6.37 -12.86 -7.10
CA PHE A 29 5.46 -11.72 -7.21
C PHE A 29 5.85 -10.83 -8.40
N ILE A 30 4.87 -10.35 -9.14
CA ILE A 30 5.04 -9.30 -10.17
C ILE A 30 4.64 -7.96 -9.56
N GLU A 31 5.54 -6.98 -9.64
CA GLU A 31 5.31 -5.63 -9.14
C GLU A 31 4.70 -4.73 -10.23
N ASP A 32 3.70 -3.95 -9.81
CA ASP A 32 3.16 -2.81 -10.55
C ASP A 32 3.29 -1.56 -9.66
N ALA A 33 4.24 -0.70 -10.00
CA ALA A 33 4.47 0.57 -9.34
C ALA A 33 3.68 1.66 -10.05
N TRP A 34 2.92 2.44 -9.27
CA TRP A 34 2.00 3.43 -9.82
C TRP A 34 2.04 4.73 -9.03
N GLN A 35 1.62 5.81 -9.68
CA GLN A 35 1.49 7.13 -9.10
C GLN A 35 0.05 7.62 -9.23
N ARG A 36 -0.37 8.44 -8.27
CA ARG A 36 -1.69 9.06 -8.27
C ARG A 36 -1.55 10.52 -8.66
N GLU A 37 -2.33 10.96 -9.65
CA GLU A 37 -2.36 12.37 -10.07
C GLU A 37 -2.61 13.32 -8.89
N GLY A 38 -3.53 12.94 -8.00
CA GLY A 38 -3.86 13.71 -6.80
C GLY A 38 -2.88 13.56 -5.63
N GLY A 39 -1.67 13.02 -5.83
CA GLY A 39 -0.62 12.91 -4.81
C GLY A 39 -0.37 11.49 -4.31
N GLY A 40 0.92 11.13 -4.25
CA GLY A 40 1.41 9.84 -3.78
C GLY A 40 1.34 8.73 -4.82
N GLY A 41 1.18 7.49 -4.37
CA GLY A 41 1.18 6.31 -5.23
C GLY A 41 1.28 5.02 -4.42
N GLY A 42 1.78 3.98 -5.05
CA GLY A 42 1.95 2.68 -4.41
C GLY A 42 2.71 1.68 -5.26
N ARG A 43 2.87 0.48 -4.70
CA ARG A 43 3.35 -0.69 -5.40
C ARG A 43 2.46 -1.87 -5.07
N SER A 44 1.77 -2.35 -6.08
CA SER A 44 0.95 -3.55 -6.00
C SER A 44 1.84 -4.74 -6.38
N ARG A 45 1.81 -5.82 -5.60
CA ARG A 45 2.54 -7.05 -5.95
C ARG A 45 1.60 -8.22 -5.97
N VAL A 46 1.56 -8.93 -7.09
CA VAL A 46 0.66 -10.07 -7.28
C VAL A 46 1.44 -11.30 -7.74
N LEU A 47 1.22 -12.42 -7.06
CA LEU A 47 1.58 -13.77 -7.48
C LEU A 47 0.30 -14.42 -8.03
N ARG A 48 0.38 -15.05 -9.20
CA ARG A 48 -0.74 -15.76 -9.82
C ARG A 48 -0.29 -17.14 -10.26
N GLU A 49 -1.24 -18.06 -10.32
CA GLU A 49 -1.02 -19.43 -10.83
C GLU A 49 0.13 -20.13 -10.07
N GLY A 50 0.20 -19.86 -8.76
CA GLY A 50 1.19 -20.43 -7.87
C GLY A 50 0.91 -21.89 -7.55
N ARG A 51 1.91 -22.57 -6.99
CA ARG A 51 1.79 -23.99 -6.62
C ARG A 51 1.01 -24.19 -5.33
N VAL A 52 1.07 -23.21 -4.43
CA VAL A 52 0.42 -23.22 -3.11
C VAL A 52 -0.74 -22.22 -3.09
N PHE A 53 -0.49 -21.00 -3.58
CA PHE A 53 -1.49 -19.95 -3.72
C PHE A 53 -1.97 -19.88 -5.17
N GLU A 54 -3.27 -20.10 -5.40
CA GLU A 54 -3.88 -19.78 -6.70
C GLU A 54 -3.61 -18.31 -7.08
N GLN A 55 -3.71 -17.42 -6.09
CA GLN A 55 -3.33 -16.02 -6.20
C GLN A 55 -2.96 -15.46 -4.81
N ALA A 56 -1.95 -14.59 -4.76
CA ALA A 56 -1.60 -13.82 -3.57
C ALA A 56 -1.30 -12.36 -3.94
N GLY A 57 -1.71 -11.42 -3.08
CA GLY A 57 -1.48 -9.99 -3.27
C GLY A 57 -0.91 -9.35 -2.00
N VAL A 58 0.17 -8.58 -2.14
CA VAL A 58 0.70 -7.74 -1.05
C VAL A 58 0.89 -6.35 -1.61
N ASN A 59 0.07 -5.41 -1.14
CA ASN A 59 0.02 -4.05 -1.69
C ASN A 59 0.55 -3.06 -0.68
N PHE A 60 1.24 -2.05 -1.18
CA PHE A 60 1.61 -0.86 -0.41
C PHE A 60 1.10 0.38 -1.13
N SER A 61 0.58 1.32 -0.37
CA SER A 61 0.20 2.64 -0.82
C SER A 61 0.69 3.71 0.16
N HIS A 62 1.08 4.86 -0.37
CA HIS A 62 1.25 6.10 0.38
C HIS A 62 0.67 7.22 -0.47
N VAL A 63 -0.52 7.66 -0.11
CA VAL A 63 -1.27 8.71 -0.80
C VAL A 63 -1.39 9.93 0.08
N HIS A 64 -1.41 11.10 -0.54
CA HIS A 64 -1.59 12.37 0.15
C HIS A 64 -2.44 13.30 -0.71
N GLY A 65 -2.96 14.37 -0.11
CA GLY A 65 -3.73 15.37 -0.83
C GLY A 65 -4.13 16.55 0.05
N ASP A 66 -4.62 17.60 -0.57
CA ASP A 66 -4.91 18.87 0.10
C ASP A 66 -6.22 18.86 0.88
N ALA A 67 -7.11 17.91 0.61
CA ALA A 67 -8.41 17.79 1.28
C ALA A 67 -8.77 16.33 1.58
N MET A 68 -9.16 16.06 2.82
CA MET A 68 -9.72 14.78 3.25
C MET A 68 -10.95 14.38 2.40
N PRO A 69 -11.07 13.10 2.00
CA PRO A 69 -12.22 12.64 1.25
C PRO A 69 -13.49 12.66 2.12
N ALA A 70 -14.64 12.88 1.47
CA ALA A 70 -15.94 12.99 2.15
C ALA A 70 -16.26 11.77 3.05
N SER A 71 -15.83 10.58 2.64
CA SER A 71 -15.98 9.35 3.43
C SER A 71 -15.22 9.38 4.77
N ALA A 72 -14.04 10.02 4.81
CA ALA A 72 -13.24 10.14 6.02
C ALA A 72 -13.73 11.27 6.96
N THR A 73 -14.45 12.25 6.41
CA THR A 73 -14.99 13.40 7.17
C THR A 73 -16.44 13.19 7.61
N ALA A 74 -17.13 12.15 7.11
CA ALA A 74 -18.53 11.88 7.41
C ALA A 74 -18.84 11.81 8.92
N HIS A 75 -17.93 11.22 9.71
CA HIS A 75 -18.03 11.15 11.17
C HIS A 75 -17.08 12.11 11.90
N ARG A 76 -16.32 12.92 11.15
CA ARG A 76 -15.33 13.88 11.64
C ARG A 76 -15.35 15.16 10.79
N PRO A 77 -16.44 15.96 10.84
CA PRO A 77 -16.61 17.12 9.97
C PRO A 77 -15.51 18.18 10.15
N GLU A 78 -14.89 18.24 11.33
CA GLU A 78 -13.77 19.12 11.68
C GLU A 78 -12.50 18.86 10.85
N LEU A 79 -12.43 17.72 10.15
CA LEU A 79 -11.33 17.36 9.26
C LEU A 79 -11.59 17.77 7.80
N ALA A 80 -12.78 18.27 7.47
CA ALA A 80 -13.09 18.72 6.12
C ALA A 80 -12.13 19.82 5.67
N GLY A 81 -11.63 19.69 4.44
CA GLY A 81 -10.67 20.64 3.85
C GLY A 81 -9.26 20.60 4.42
N ARG A 82 -8.95 19.70 5.37
CA ARG A 82 -7.57 19.50 5.83
C ARG A 82 -6.78 18.64 4.86
N SER A 83 -5.49 18.95 4.71
CA SER A 83 -4.54 18.09 4.02
C SER A 83 -4.34 16.78 4.77
N PHE A 84 -3.99 15.73 4.04
CA PHE A 84 -3.82 14.40 4.61
C PHE A 84 -2.66 13.65 3.97
N GLU A 85 -2.16 12.67 4.70
CA GLU A 85 -1.46 11.52 4.16
C GLU A 85 -2.02 10.24 4.77
N ALA A 86 -2.04 9.18 3.99
CA ALA A 86 -2.43 7.83 4.41
C ALA A 86 -1.46 6.83 3.78
N MET A 87 -0.96 5.89 4.58
CA MET A 87 -0.09 4.82 4.11
C MET A 87 -0.45 3.49 4.75
N GLY A 88 -0.26 2.40 3.99
CA GLY A 88 -0.63 1.05 4.37
C GLY A 88 -0.21 0.04 3.31
#